data_AF-A0A8S1C8Q2-F1
#
_entry.id   AF-A0A8S1C8Q2-F1
#
_cell.length_a   1.000
_cell.length_b   1.000
_cell.length_c   1.000
_cell.angle_alpha   90.00
_cell.angle_beta   90.00
_cell.angle_gamma   90.00
#
_symmetry.space_group_name_H-M   'P 1'
#
loop_
_entity.id
_entity.type
_entity.pdbx_description
1 polymer ?
#
loop_
_entity_poly.entity_id
_entity_poly.type
_entity_poly.pdbx_seq_one_letter_code
_entity_poly.pdbx_strand_id
1 'polypeptide(L)'
;MLAPQGPHDLHAPISRTQRYKKITKPLLERQRRARINRCLDELKELVVTALQTEGENVSKLEKADILELTVRHLHHLQQESSGPEENCQNPKGRFEAGFSQCASEACHFLLSLPGLDPQVRCHPKISNYLNQNLRDQNI
;
A
#
# COMPACT_ATOMS: atom_id res chain seq x y z
N MET A 1 -16.20 -75.55 28.10
CA MET A 1 -14.96 -74.74 28.14
C MET A 1 -14.41 -74.70 26.73
N LEU A 2 -14.05 -73.60 26.08
CA LEU A 2 -13.98 -72.18 26.40
C LEU A 2 -14.00 -71.49 25.01
N ALA A 3 -14.86 -70.50 24.78
CA ALA A 3 -14.47 -69.44 23.85
C ALA A 3 -13.70 -68.41 24.68
N PRO A 4 -12.74 -67.69 24.08
CA PRO A 4 -13.10 -66.31 23.81
C PRO A 4 -12.72 -65.82 22.42
N GLN A 5 -13.65 -65.00 21.95
CA GLN A 5 -13.56 -64.03 20.87
C GLN A 5 -12.43 -63.02 21.10
N GLY A 6 -11.89 -62.51 20.00
CA GLY A 6 -11.20 -61.23 19.97
C GLY A 6 -10.44 -61.04 18.67
N PRO A 7 -10.95 -60.25 17.70
CA PRO A 7 -10.09 -59.72 16.65
C PRO A 7 -9.16 -58.73 17.36
N HIS A 8 -7.88 -59.06 17.46
CA HIS A 8 -6.86 -58.06 17.73
C HIS A 8 -6.82 -57.15 16.50
N ASP A 9 -7.64 -56.10 16.51
CA ASP A 9 -7.45 -54.90 15.68
C ASP A 9 -6.10 -54.30 16.06
N LEU A 10 -5.06 -54.85 15.44
CA LEU A 10 -3.72 -54.31 15.48
C LEU A 10 -3.75 -53.04 14.63
N HIS A 11 -4.25 -51.95 15.21
CA HIS A 11 -4.10 -50.63 14.63
C HIS A 11 -2.60 -50.31 14.63
N ALA A 12 -1.94 -50.72 13.53
CA ALA A 12 -0.53 -50.47 13.29
C ALA A 12 -0.28 -48.97 13.52
N PRO A 13 0.78 -48.59 14.26
CA PRO A 13 1.01 -47.20 14.61
C PRO A 13 1.12 -46.39 13.32
N ILE A 14 0.17 -45.46 13.12
CA ILE A 14 0.09 -44.63 11.92
C ILE A 14 1.48 -44.02 11.67
N SER A 15 2.06 -44.34 10.51
CA SER A 15 3.39 -43.84 10.11
C SER A 15 3.41 -42.31 10.14
N ARG A 16 4.57 -41.71 10.45
CA ARG A 16 4.74 -40.24 10.49
C ARG A 16 4.19 -39.57 9.22
N THR A 17 4.41 -40.19 8.06
CA THR A 17 3.91 -39.71 6.76
C THR A 17 2.37 -39.78 6.65
N GLN A 18 1.74 -40.82 7.20
CA GLN A 18 0.28 -40.94 7.24
C GLN A 18 -0.36 -39.98 8.25
N ARG A 19 0.27 -39.75 9.42
CA ARG A 19 -0.19 -38.73 10.38
C ARG A 19 -0.13 -37.34 9.75
N TYR A 20 0.96 -37.04 9.05
CA TYR A 20 1.10 -35.77 8.34
C TYR A 20 0.00 -35.58 7.29
N LYS A 21 -0.25 -36.58 6.43
CA LYS A 21 -1.31 -36.49 5.40
C LYS A 21 -2.72 -36.40 5.97
N LYS A 22 -3.03 -37.16 7.03
CA LYS A 22 -4.40 -37.29 7.57
C LYS A 22 -4.75 -36.24 8.62
N ILE A 23 -3.77 -35.70 9.35
CA ILE A 23 -4.02 -34.85 10.53
C ILE A 23 -3.31 -33.50 10.37
N THR A 24 -2.00 -33.50 10.18
CA THR A 24 -1.22 -32.25 10.17
C THR A 24 -1.54 -31.38 8.95
N LYS A 25 -1.58 -31.95 7.74
CA LYS A 25 -1.94 -31.23 6.51
C LYS A 25 -3.32 -30.54 6.58
N PRO A 26 -4.43 -31.23 6.92
CA PRO A 26 -5.73 -30.56 7.01
C PRO A 26 -5.78 -29.52 8.12
N LEU A 27 -5.06 -29.71 9.23
CA LEU A 27 -4.97 -28.72 10.31
C LEU A 27 -4.24 -27.45 9.86
N LEU A 28 -3.09 -27.59 9.17
CA LEU A 28 -2.34 -26.47 8.61
C LEU A 28 -3.15 -25.70 7.56
N GLU A 29 -3.90 -26.41 6.71
CA GLU A 29 -4.76 -25.77 5.72
C GLU A 29 -5.93 -25.03 6.39
N ARG A 30 -6.53 -25.59 7.46
CA ARG A 30 -7.53 -24.86 8.26
C ARG A 30 -6.95 -23.59 8.86
N GLN A 31 -5.74 -23.64 9.42
CA GLN A 31 -5.06 -22.47 9.98
C GLN A 31 -4.75 -21.43 8.89
N ARG A 32 -4.28 -21.86 7.71
CA ARG A 32 -4.04 -20.98 6.56
C ARG A 32 -5.34 -20.29 6.12
N ARG A 33 -6.44 -21.04 5.99
CA ARG A 33 -7.76 -20.49 5.62
C ARG A 33 -8.27 -19.49 6.66
N ALA A 34 -8.12 -19.79 7.95
CA ALA A 34 -8.49 -18.87 9.01
C ALA A 34 -7.70 -17.56 8.93
N ARG A 35 -6.39 -17.63 8.66
CA ARG A 35 -5.57 -16.43 8.44
C ARG A 35 -6.04 -15.63 7.24
N ILE A 36 -6.28 -16.27 6.10
CA ILE A 36 -6.77 -15.59 4.88
C ILE A 36 -8.09 -14.88 5.13
N ASN A 37 -9.05 -15.54 5.80
CA ASN A 37 -10.34 -14.91 6.08
C ASN A 37 -10.19 -13.71 7.01
N ARG A 38 -9.37 -13.80 8.07
CA ARG A 38 -9.09 -12.65 8.95
C ARG A 38 -8.54 -11.45 8.19
N CYS A 39 -7.56 -11.67 7.32
CA CYS A 39 -7.00 -10.60 6.51
C CYS A 39 -8.03 -10.02 5.53
N LEU A 40 -8.93 -10.84 4.97
CA LEU A 40 -10.01 -10.34 4.11
C LEU A 40 -11.05 -9.52 4.89
N ASP A 41 -11.36 -9.90 6.11
CA ASP A 41 -12.27 -9.14 6.99
C ASP A 41 -11.67 -7.78 7.35
N GLU A 42 -10.38 -7.76 7.70
CA GLU A 42 -9.63 -6.52 7.98
C GLU A 42 -9.53 -5.63 6.73
N LEU A 43 -9.20 -6.20 5.57
CA LEU A 43 -9.21 -5.47 4.30
C LEU A 43 -10.58 -4.88 3.98
N LYS A 44 -11.67 -5.63 4.25
CA LYS A 44 -13.02 -5.12 4.09
C LYS A 44 -13.23 -3.88 4.96
N GLU A 45 -12.88 -3.92 6.24
CA GLU A 45 -13.03 -2.77 7.14
C GLU A 45 -12.22 -1.53 6.68
N LEU A 46 -10.98 -1.74 6.22
CA LEU A 46 -10.14 -0.67 5.68
C LEU A 46 -10.72 -0.06 4.40
N VAL A 47 -11.16 -0.91 3.46
CA VAL A 47 -11.79 -0.49 2.21
C VAL A 47 -13.13 0.22 2.48
N VAL A 48 -13.94 -0.27 3.43
CA VAL A 48 -15.17 0.41 3.90
C VAL A 48 -14.83 1.82 4.36
N THR A 49 -13.81 1.97 5.21
CA THR A 49 -13.45 3.26 5.81
C THR A 49 -12.92 4.23 4.76
N ALA A 50 -12.12 3.75 3.80
CA ALA A 50 -11.55 4.56 2.73
C ALA A 50 -12.57 4.96 1.66
N LEU A 51 -13.52 4.07 1.32
CA LEU A 51 -14.48 4.26 0.21
C LEU A 51 -15.89 4.70 0.67
N GLN A 52 -16.13 4.94 1.96
CA GLN A 52 -17.38 5.54 2.46
C GLN A 52 -17.75 6.84 1.72
N THR A 53 -16.75 7.56 1.21
CA THR A 53 -16.91 8.78 0.42
C THR A 53 -17.51 8.53 -0.98
N GLU A 54 -17.40 7.31 -1.52
CA GLU A 54 -17.82 6.97 -2.89
C GLU A 54 -19.22 6.35 -2.97
N GLY A 55 -19.92 6.20 -1.84
CA GLY A 55 -21.33 5.79 -1.82
C GLY A 55 -21.59 4.32 -2.17
N GLU A 56 -20.56 3.47 -2.18
CA GLU A 56 -20.69 2.05 -2.51
C GLU A 56 -21.28 1.25 -1.33
N ASN A 57 -22.22 0.33 -1.61
CA ASN A 57 -22.94 -0.41 -0.57
C ASN A 57 -22.08 -1.53 0.03
N VAL A 58 -21.28 -1.18 1.03
CA VAL A 58 -20.19 -2.03 1.54
C VAL A 58 -20.63 -3.28 2.31
N SER A 59 -21.90 -3.35 2.71
CA SER A 59 -22.46 -4.52 3.40
C SER A 59 -22.52 -5.78 2.51
N LYS A 60 -22.41 -5.63 1.19
CA LYS A 60 -22.54 -6.74 0.21
C LYS A 60 -21.26 -7.15 -0.52
N LEU A 61 -20.10 -6.57 -0.20
CA LEU A 61 -18.86 -6.90 -0.92
C LEU A 61 -18.54 -8.39 -0.84
N GLU A 62 -18.36 -9.01 -2.02
CA GLU A 62 -17.85 -10.37 -2.15
C GLU A 62 -16.32 -10.40 -2.00
N LYS A 63 -15.74 -11.60 -1.87
CA LYS A 63 -14.28 -11.74 -1.71
C LYS A 63 -13.49 -11.22 -2.91
N ALA A 64 -14.05 -11.34 -4.12
CA ALA A 64 -13.43 -10.81 -5.32
C ALA A 64 -13.45 -9.28 -5.30
N ASP A 65 -14.59 -8.68 -4.97
CA ASP A 65 -14.74 -7.22 -4.86
C ASP A 65 -13.79 -6.62 -3.82
N ILE A 66 -13.67 -7.24 -2.64
CA ILE A 66 -12.73 -6.77 -1.60
C ILE A 66 -11.31 -6.72 -2.17
N LEU A 67 -10.87 -7.77 -2.86
CA LEU A 67 -9.53 -7.83 -3.45
C LEU A 67 -9.37 -6.80 -4.57
N GLU A 68 -10.37 -6.65 -5.43
CA GLU A 68 -10.34 -5.71 -6.56
C GLU A 68 -10.30 -4.25 -6.09
N LEU A 69 -11.20 -3.88 -5.17
CA LEU A 69 -11.25 -2.55 -4.58
C LEU A 69 -9.94 -2.22 -3.84
N THR A 70 -9.40 -3.19 -3.09
CA THR A 70 -8.11 -3.02 -2.42
C THR A 70 -7.00 -2.74 -3.44
N VAL A 71 -6.93 -3.49 -4.54
CA VAL A 71 -5.90 -3.31 -5.57
C VAL A 71 -6.06 -1.96 -6.28
N ARG A 72 -7.29 -1.57 -6.63
CA ARG A 72 -7.58 -0.24 -7.21
C ARG A 72 -7.15 0.88 -6.26
N HIS A 73 -7.47 0.75 -4.97
CA HIS A 73 -7.09 1.73 -3.95
C HIS A 73 -5.57 1.81 -3.78
N LEU A 74 -4.85 0.69 -3.78
CA LEU A 74 -3.38 0.69 -3.74
C LEU A 74 -2.76 1.37 -4.96
N HIS A 75 -3.32 1.17 -6.16
CA HIS A 75 -2.88 1.88 -7.36
C HIS A 75 -3.18 3.38 -7.32
N HIS A 76 -4.30 3.77 -6.71
CA HIS A 76 -4.65 5.17 -6.49
C HIS A 76 -3.69 5.81 -5.48
N LEU A 77 -3.45 5.16 -4.34
CA LEU A 77 -2.46 5.57 -3.35
C LEU A 77 -1.06 5.68 -3.96
N GLN A 78 -0.66 4.74 -4.81
CA GLN A 78 0.64 4.79 -5.49
C GLN A 78 0.72 5.98 -6.46
N GLN A 79 -0.37 6.34 -7.14
CA GLN A 79 -0.42 7.51 -8.00
C GLN A 79 -0.39 8.81 -7.19
N GLU A 80 -1.12 8.89 -6.08
CA GLU A 80 -1.09 10.02 -5.15
C GLU A 80 0.29 10.17 -4.48
N SER A 81 0.90 9.05 -4.07
CA SER A 81 2.25 8.99 -3.49
C SER A 81 3.37 9.03 -4.54
N SER A 82 3.02 9.01 -5.83
CA SER A 82 3.88 9.44 -6.94
C SER A 82 3.77 10.94 -7.21
N GLY A 83 3.05 11.68 -6.36
CA GLY A 83 3.57 12.94 -5.85
C GLY A 83 4.92 12.71 -5.13
N PRO A 84 5.73 13.73 -4.83
CA PRO A 84 7.16 13.60 -4.54
C PRO A 84 7.57 12.87 -3.23
N GLU A 85 6.78 11.91 -2.73
CA GLU A 85 6.94 11.29 -1.41
C GLU A 85 7.54 9.87 -1.45
N GLU A 86 7.46 9.10 -2.56
CA GLU A 86 8.33 7.90 -2.75
C GLU A 86 9.82 8.26 -2.87
N ASN A 87 10.14 9.55 -2.87
CA ASN A 87 11.49 10.05 -2.82
C ASN A 87 12.07 10.14 -1.38
N CYS A 88 11.40 9.59 -0.36
CA CYS A 88 11.92 9.62 1.01
C CYS A 88 13.27 8.88 1.19
N GLN A 89 13.63 7.96 0.28
CA GLN A 89 14.95 7.31 0.23
C GLN A 89 15.95 7.95 -0.74
N ASN A 90 15.52 8.88 -1.58
CA ASN A 90 16.38 9.51 -2.57
C ASN A 90 16.66 10.96 -2.15
N PRO A 91 17.78 11.24 -1.45
CA PRO A 91 18.07 12.58 -0.90
C PRO A 91 18.00 13.69 -1.97
N LYS A 92 18.18 13.31 -3.24
CA LYS A 92 18.10 14.19 -4.41
C LYS A 92 16.72 14.84 -4.59
N GLY A 93 15.64 14.08 -4.68
CA GLY A 93 14.32 14.71 -4.90
C GLY A 93 13.77 15.46 -3.69
N ARG A 94 14.28 15.20 -2.46
CA ARG A 94 13.92 15.95 -1.25
C ARG A 94 14.56 17.33 -1.30
N PHE A 95 15.81 17.39 -1.75
CA PHE A 95 16.48 18.64 -2.04
C PHE A 95 15.80 19.37 -3.20
N GLU A 96 15.44 18.68 -4.28
CA GLU A 96 14.75 19.27 -5.43
C GLU A 96 13.40 19.88 -5.05
N ALA A 97 12.58 19.15 -4.29
CA ALA A 97 11.29 19.61 -3.79
C ALA A 97 11.46 20.81 -2.83
N GLY A 98 12.39 20.73 -1.87
CA GLY A 98 12.67 21.82 -0.93
C GLY A 98 13.23 23.08 -1.61
N PHE A 99 14.07 22.90 -2.63
CA PHE A 99 14.58 24.01 -3.44
C PHE A 99 13.46 24.65 -4.26
N SER A 100 12.62 23.85 -4.91
CA SER A 100 11.47 24.34 -5.69
C SER A 100 10.50 25.15 -4.81
N GLN A 101 10.23 24.65 -3.59
CA GLN A 101 9.42 25.36 -2.60
C GLN A 101 10.06 26.70 -2.19
N CYS A 102 11.37 26.71 -1.89
CA CYS A 102 12.10 27.93 -1.56
C CYS A 102 12.12 28.94 -2.73
N ALA A 103 12.33 28.47 -3.96
CA ALA A 103 12.30 29.30 -5.15
C ALA A 103 10.91 29.92 -5.39
N SER A 104 9.85 29.16 -5.16
CA SER A 104 8.47 29.67 -5.21
C SER A 104 8.21 30.74 -4.15
N GLU A 105 8.67 30.51 -2.92
CA GLU A 105 8.54 31.47 -1.81
C GLU A 105 9.33 32.75 -2.09
N ALA A 106 10.54 32.64 -2.63
CA ALA A 106 11.35 33.78 -3.05
C ALA A 106 10.66 34.59 -4.16
N CYS A 107 10.05 33.91 -5.14
CA CYS A 107 9.24 34.58 -6.17
C CYS A 107 8.04 35.30 -5.54
N HIS A 108 7.35 34.65 -4.60
CA HIS A 108 6.21 35.25 -3.88
C HIS A 108 6.63 36.47 -3.04
N PHE A 109 7.79 36.42 -2.39
CA PHE A 109 8.34 37.55 -1.65
C PHE A 109 8.67 38.72 -2.58
N LEU A 110 9.32 38.47 -3.73
CA LEU A 110 9.62 39.49 -4.74
C LEU A 110 8.34 40.12 -5.33
N LEU A 111 7.28 39.33 -5.47
CA LEU A 111 5.94 39.78 -5.87
C LEU A 111 5.29 40.70 -4.83
N SER A 112 5.53 40.43 -3.55
CA SER A 112 4.96 41.18 -2.42
C SER A 112 5.63 42.53 -2.16
N LEU A 113 6.76 42.84 -2.81
CA LEU A 113 7.49 44.10 -2.61
C LEU A 113 6.83 45.26 -3.38
N PRO A 114 6.38 46.34 -2.69
CA PRO A 114 5.85 47.53 -3.35
C PRO A 114 6.99 48.35 -3.98
N GLY A 115 7.03 48.43 -5.31
CA GLY A 115 7.99 49.25 -6.06
C GLY A 115 8.75 48.52 -7.18
N LEU A 116 8.68 47.19 -7.27
CA LEU A 116 9.22 46.45 -8.40
C LEU A 116 8.31 46.55 -9.63
N ASP A 117 8.89 46.60 -10.83
CA ASP A 117 8.11 46.63 -12.09
C ASP A 117 7.20 45.39 -12.20
N PRO A 118 5.90 45.53 -12.58
CA PRO A 118 4.98 44.41 -12.73
C PRO A 118 5.42 43.36 -13.77
N GLN A 119 6.32 43.73 -14.70
CA GLN A 119 6.92 42.78 -15.65
C GLN A 119 8.02 41.89 -15.02
N VAL A 120 8.72 42.37 -13.98
CA VAL A 120 9.73 41.59 -13.25
C VAL A 120 9.07 40.68 -12.22
N ARG A 121 7.99 41.18 -11.61
CA ARG A 121 7.17 40.53 -10.58
C ARG A 121 6.69 39.14 -10.98
N CYS A 122 6.11 38.97 -12.17
CA CYS A 122 5.52 37.71 -12.59
C CYS A 122 6.39 36.94 -13.60
N HIS A 123 7.71 37.13 -13.63
CA HIS A 123 8.48 36.56 -14.74
C HIS A 123 8.68 35.04 -14.55
N PRO A 124 8.02 34.18 -15.35
CA PRO A 124 8.20 32.73 -15.27
C PRO A 124 9.64 32.30 -15.57
N LYS A 125 10.45 33.19 -16.15
CA LYS A 125 11.88 32.94 -16.38
C LYS A 125 12.66 32.82 -15.08
N ILE A 126 12.30 33.49 -13.99
CA ILE A 126 13.08 33.38 -12.74
C ILE A 126 12.88 32.00 -12.14
N SER A 127 11.62 31.58 -11.95
CA SER A 127 11.31 30.23 -11.49
C SER A 127 11.88 29.17 -12.43
N ASN A 128 11.72 29.34 -13.75
CA ASN A 128 12.26 28.39 -14.72
C ASN A 128 13.80 28.37 -14.75
N TYR A 129 14.46 29.51 -14.55
CA TYR A 129 15.92 29.61 -14.50
C TYR A 129 16.48 28.96 -13.22
N LEU A 130 15.84 29.16 -12.07
CA LEU A 130 16.21 28.50 -10.83
C LEU A 130 16.06 26.98 -10.95
N ASN A 131 14.95 26.51 -11.52
CA ASN A 131 14.72 25.07 -11.76
C ASN A 131 15.66 24.51 -12.84
N GLN A 132 16.01 25.27 -13.87
CA GLN A 132 16.97 24.84 -14.90
C GLN A 132 18.39 24.75 -14.33
N ASN A 133 18.82 25.73 -13.53
CA ASN A 133 20.13 25.72 -12.88
C ASN A 133 20.26 24.56 -11.88
N LEU A 134 19.18 24.24 -11.17
CA LEU A 134 19.11 23.05 -10.31
C LEU A 134 19.30 21.75 -11.09
N ARG A 135 18.78 21.67 -12.32
CA ARG A 135 18.98 20.52 -13.22
C ARG A 135 20.41 20.46 -13.78
N ASP A 136 20.99 21.62 -14.10
CA ASP A 136 22.35 21.71 -14.67
C ASP A 136 23.46 21.42 -13.63
N GLN A 137 23.22 21.62 -12.34
CA GLN A 137 24.16 21.28 -11.24
C GLN A 137 24.14 19.79 -10.83
N ASN A 138 23.29 18.96 -11.47
CA ASN A 138 23.04 17.57 -11.06
C ASN A 138 23.50 16.54 -12.12
N ILE A 139 24.41 16.93 -13.02
CA ILE A 139 25.16 16.04 -13.94
C ILE A 139 26.50 15.66 -13.31
#